data_AF-A0A3S4B2B5-F1
#
_entry.id   AF-A0A3S4B2B5-F1
#
_cell.length_a   1.000
_cell.length_b   1.000
_cell.length_c   1.000
_cell.angle_alpha   90.00
_cell.angle_beta   90.00
_cell.angle_gamma   90.00
#
_symmetry.space_group_name_H-M   'P 1'
#
loop_
_entity.id
_entity.type
_entity.pdbx_description
1 polymer ?
#
loop_
_entity_poly.entity_id
_entity_poly.type
_entity_poly.pdbx_seq_one_letter_code
_entity_poly.pdbx_strand_id
1 'polypeptide(L)'
;MDHYCPWVGGIVAETSFKFFVQFTFYTSLYCAIVVAAAIMCLESKLRTGHSTDGLAVGALVLAVLFGLFTLTMTLTSIRYILLNLTTVDYLKSKNVVHQLAIRVPRGTPRGQNYNVITYPLPISTTSPDPSRQTATYEVSSARDQLATRTFAIVRTEMGENPWDLGYYRNWKSVMGDNLIEWLLPIHESPCATHESNESFYEMGPLYQRLRARFGLPDVSSEEEKAEMKEMESRLKHGIHGR
;
A
#
# COMPACT_ATOMS: atom_id res chain seq x y z
N MET A 1 3.24 -6.51 0.81
CA MET A 1 3.26 -7.79 0.08
C MET A 1 1.83 -8.30 0.03
N ASP A 2 1.37 -8.76 -1.13
CA ASP A 2 0.04 -9.33 -1.27
C ASP A 2 0.06 -10.85 -1.07
N HIS A 3 0.77 -11.57 -1.93
CA HIS A 3 0.95 -13.03 -1.81
C HIS A 3 2.17 -13.50 -2.63
N TYR A 4 2.60 -14.74 -2.40
CA TYR A 4 3.50 -15.44 -3.32
C TYR A 4 2.67 -16.18 -4.36
N CYS A 5 2.89 -15.90 -5.64
CA CYS A 5 2.16 -16.52 -6.74
C CYS A 5 3.08 -17.47 -7.51
N PRO A 6 2.88 -18.79 -7.41
CA PRO A 6 3.72 -19.76 -8.12
C PRO A 6 3.52 -19.67 -9.64
N TRP A 7 2.36 -19.21 -10.11
CA TRP A 7 2.04 -19.11 -11.55
C TRP A 7 2.82 -18.02 -12.28
N VAL A 8 3.20 -16.96 -11.58
CA VAL A 8 4.07 -15.90 -12.10
C VAL A 8 5.51 -16.04 -11.59
N GLY A 9 5.80 -17.10 -10.81
CA GLY A 9 7.12 -17.42 -10.30
C GLY A 9 7.69 -16.43 -9.28
N GLY A 10 6.85 -15.69 -8.55
CA GLY A 10 7.35 -14.59 -7.71
C GLY A 10 6.36 -14.02 -6.71
N ILE A 11 6.83 -13.01 -5.97
CA ILE A 11 6.03 -12.27 -5.01
C ILE A 11 5.20 -11.21 -5.76
N VAL A 12 3.89 -11.24 -5.52
CA VAL A 12 2.99 -10.15 -5.89
C VAL A 12 2.98 -9.15 -4.73
N ALA A 13 3.44 -7.94 -5.01
CA ALA A 13 3.59 -6.87 -4.03
C ALA A 13 3.17 -5.54 -4.67
N GLU A 14 3.29 -4.46 -3.92
CA GLU A 14 2.93 -3.10 -4.32
C GLU A 14 3.41 -2.69 -5.72
N THR A 15 4.68 -2.99 -6.05
CA THR A 15 5.29 -2.69 -7.35
C THR A 15 4.78 -3.57 -8.49
N SER A 16 4.25 -4.76 -8.21
CA SER A 16 3.83 -5.75 -9.21
C SER A 16 2.32 -6.02 -9.24
N PHE A 17 1.56 -5.53 -8.26
CA PHE A 17 0.15 -5.86 -8.09
C PHE A 17 -0.71 -5.33 -9.24
N LYS A 18 -0.48 -4.09 -9.69
CA LYS A 18 -1.14 -3.51 -10.87
C LYS A 18 -0.99 -4.41 -12.10
N PHE A 19 0.23 -4.84 -12.40
CA PHE A 19 0.51 -5.71 -13.54
C PHE A 19 -0.13 -7.09 -13.39
N PHE A 20 -0.19 -7.63 -12.18
CA PHE A 20 -0.90 -8.88 -11.89
C PHE A 20 -2.41 -8.77 -12.17
N VAL A 21 -3.06 -7.68 -11.75
CA VAL A 21 -4.49 -7.46 -12.02
C VAL A 21 -4.74 -7.33 -13.52
N GLN A 22 -3.92 -6.55 -14.23
CA GLN A 22 -4.01 -6.42 -15.69
C GLN A 22 -3.81 -7.77 -16.40
N PHE A 23 -2.79 -8.54 -16.00
CA PHE A 23 -2.51 -9.87 -16.55
C PHE A 23 -3.69 -10.84 -16.39
N THR A 24 -4.27 -10.93 -15.18
CA THR A 24 -5.42 -11.81 -14.94
C THR A 24 -6.65 -11.35 -15.70
N PHE A 25 -6.90 -10.03 -15.78
CA PHE A 25 -8.00 -9.47 -16.55
C PHE A 25 -7.89 -9.83 -18.04
N TYR A 26 -6.73 -9.59 -18.65
CA TYR A 26 -6.51 -9.93 -20.06
C TYR A 26 -6.57 -11.42 -20.34
N THR A 27 -6.09 -12.25 -19.41
CA THR A 27 -6.20 -13.70 -19.54
C THR A 27 -7.67 -14.14 -19.49
N SER A 28 -8.48 -13.56 -18.61
CA SER A 28 -9.92 -13.85 -18.54
C SER A 28 -10.65 -13.46 -19.84
N LEU A 29 -10.30 -12.30 -20.43
CA LEU A 29 -10.85 -11.86 -21.71
C LEU A 29 -10.42 -12.78 -22.86
N TYR A 30 -9.15 -13.16 -22.90
CA TYR A 30 -8.63 -14.10 -23.88
C TYR A 30 -9.34 -15.46 -23.79
N CYS A 31 -9.51 -16.00 -22.58
CA CYS A 31 -10.29 -17.22 -22.36
C CYS A 31 -11.73 -17.08 -22.85
N ALA A 32 -12.39 -15.93 -22.61
CA ALA A 32 -13.74 -15.69 -23.11
C ALA A 32 -13.81 -15.69 -24.64
N ILE A 33 -12.83 -15.11 -25.32
CA ILE A 33 -12.72 -15.14 -26.79
C ILE A 33 -12.55 -16.58 -27.29
N VAL A 34 -11.67 -17.37 -26.67
CA VAL A 34 -11.45 -18.77 -27.04
C VAL A 34 -12.71 -19.60 -26.82
N VAL A 35 -13.44 -19.39 -25.71
CA VAL A 35 -14.73 -20.05 -25.44
C VAL A 35 -15.75 -19.69 -26.52
N ALA A 36 -15.90 -18.41 -26.85
CA ALA A 36 -16.83 -17.97 -27.88
C ALA A 36 -16.51 -18.60 -29.25
N ALA A 37 -15.24 -18.57 -29.66
CA ALA A 37 -14.80 -19.16 -30.92
C ALA A 37 -15.01 -20.69 -30.94
N ALA A 38 -14.72 -21.38 -29.83
CA ALA A 38 -14.94 -22.82 -29.71
C ALA A 38 -16.42 -23.20 -29.79
N ILE A 39 -17.31 -22.44 -29.14
CA ILE A 39 -18.77 -22.63 -29.22
C ILE A 39 -19.25 -22.43 -30.66
N MET A 40 -18.83 -21.34 -31.32
CA MET A 40 -19.21 -21.08 -32.72
C MET A 40 -18.75 -22.20 -33.67
N CYS A 41 -17.52 -22.69 -33.50
CA CYS A 41 -17.00 -23.82 -34.27
C CYS A 41 -17.78 -25.11 -34.01
N LEU A 42 -18.12 -25.38 -32.74
CA LEU A 42 -18.89 -26.56 -32.37
C LEU A 42 -20.30 -26.52 -32.96
N GLU A 43 -21.00 -25.38 -32.85
CA GLU A 43 -22.31 -25.20 -33.46
C GLU A 43 -22.28 -25.38 -34.98
N SER A 44 -21.26 -24.83 -35.65
CA SER A 44 -21.08 -24.99 -37.10
C SER A 44 -20.87 -26.47 -37.48
N LYS A 45 -20.06 -27.22 -36.72
CA LYS A 45 -19.85 -28.66 -36.95
C LYS A 45 -21.11 -29.49 -36.71
N LEU A 46 -21.86 -29.19 -35.64
CA LEU A 46 -23.12 -29.85 -35.34
C LEU A 46 -24.16 -29.63 -36.44
N ARG A 47 -24.25 -28.41 -37.00
CA ARG A 47 -25.16 -28.09 -38.11
C ARG A 47 -24.76 -28.77 -39.41
N THR A 48 -23.47 -28.94 -39.67
CA THR A 48 -22.94 -29.51 -40.92
C THR A 48 -22.76 -31.04 -40.85
N GLY A 49 -23.07 -31.68 -39.71
CA GLY A 49 -22.94 -33.12 -39.53
C GLY A 49 -21.49 -33.65 -39.52
N HIS A 50 -20.51 -32.77 -39.36
CA HIS A 50 -19.10 -33.17 -39.26
C HIS A 50 -18.78 -33.69 -37.85
N SER A 51 -17.80 -34.58 -37.75
CA SER A 51 -17.33 -35.08 -36.46
C SER A 51 -16.66 -33.98 -35.62
N THR A 52 -16.87 -34.06 -34.32
CA THR A 52 -16.29 -33.14 -33.34
C THR A 52 -14.78 -33.39 -33.24
N ASP A 53 -14.00 -32.31 -33.29
CA ASP A 53 -12.55 -32.39 -33.09
C ASP A 53 -12.23 -32.39 -31.59
N GLY A 54 -11.58 -33.45 -31.12
CA GLY A 54 -11.18 -33.59 -29.72
C GLY A 54 -10.28 -32.46 -29.25
N LEU A 55 -9.47 -31.87 -30.13
CA LEU A 55 -8.63 -30.72 -29.80
C LEU A 55 -9.47 -29.48 -29.48
N ALA A 56 -10.52 -29.20 -30.26
CA ALA A 56 -11.43 -28.09 -30.01
C ALA A 56 -12.20 -28.26 -28.69
N VAL A 57 -12.62 -29.49 -28.38
CA VAL A 57 -13.26 -29.81 -27.09
C VAL A 57 -12.27 -29.63 -25.94
N GLY A 58 -11.03 -30.11 -26.07
CA GLY A 58 -9.99 -29.91 -25.06
C GLY A 58 -9.66 -28.44 -24.82
N ALA A 59 -9.54 -27.65 -25.89
CA ALA A 59 -9.32 -26.20 -25.82
C ALA A 59 -10.48 -25.48 -25.12
N LEU A 60 -11.73 -25.86 -25.40
CA LEU A 60 -12.92 -25.33 -24.73
C LEU A 60 -12.88 -25.59 -23.21
N VAL A 61 -12.61 -26.84 -22.81
CA VAL A 61 -12.54 -27.22 -21.38
C VAL A 61 -11.45 -26.43 -20.67
N LEU A 62 -10.26 -26.35 -21.25
CA LEU A 62 -9.15 -25.57 -20.68
C LEU A 62 -9.49 -24.09 -20.59
N ALA A 63 -10.06 -23.50 -21.64
CA ALA A 63 -10.42 -22.09 -21.68
C ALA A 63 -11.49 -21.74 -20.63
N VAL A 64 -12.50 -22.59 -20.43
CA VAL A 64 -13.51 -22.39 -19.38
C VAL A 64 -12.88 -22.46 -17.98
N LEU A 65 -12.07 -23.49 -17.71
CA LEU A 65 -11.45 -23.67 -16.39
C LEU A 65 -10.51 -22.52 -16.04
N PHE A 66 -9.59 -22.18 -16.95
CA PHE A 66 -8.67 -21.05 -16.73
C PHE A 66 -9.39 -19.70 -16.76
N GLY A 67 -10.44 -19.55 -17.58
CA GLY A 67 -11.25 -18.34 -17.63
C GLY A 67 -11.96 -18.07 -16.31
N LEU A 68 -12.61 -19.08 -15.71
CA LEU A 68 -13.26 -18.94 -14.40
C LEU A 68 -12.26 -18.64 -13.28
N PHE A 69 -11.12 -19.32 -13.29
CA PHE A 69 -10.05 -19.09 -12.33
C PHE A 69 -9.52 -17.66 -12.40
N THR A 70 -9.12 -17.22 -13.60
CA THR A 70 -8.57 -15.86 -13.79
C THR A 70 -9.59 -14.77 -13.56
N LEU A 71 -10.85 -14.95 -13.98
CA LEU A 71 -11.93 -14.02 -13.67
C LEU A 71 -12.13 -13.85 -12.16
N THR A 72 -12.15 -14.95 -11.42
CA THR A 72 -12.31 -14.89 -9.95
C THR A 72 -11.13 -14.15 -9.29
N MET A 73 -9.91 -14.41 -9.76
CA MET A 73 -8.72 -13.69 -9.30
C MET A 73 -8.81 -12.20 -9.62
N THR A 74 -9.19 -11.81 -10.84
CA THR A 74 -9.38 -10.42 -11.23
C THR A 74 -10.41 -9.70 -10.36
N LEU A 75 -11.59 -10.31 -10.16
CA LEU A 75 -12.65 -9.71 -9.32
C LEU A 75 -12.19 -9.54 -7.87
N THR A 76 -11.46 -10.53 -7.33
CA THR A 76 -10.93 -10.47 -5.97
C THR A 76 -9.85 -9.39 -5.85
N SER A 77 -8.94 -9.29 -6.82
CA SER A 77 -7.90 -8.26 -6.82
C SER A 77 -8.50 -6.86 -7.00
N ILE A 78 -9.51 -6.68 -7.85
CA ILE A 78 -10.25 -5.42 -7.97
C ILE A 78 -10.89 -5.06 -6.63
N ARG A 79 -11.52 -6.01 -5.95
CA ARG A 79 -12.08 -5.77 -4.61
C ARG A 79 -11.02 -5.30 -3.62
N TYR A 80 -9.84 -5.91 -3.64
CA TYR A 80 -8.72 -5.53 -2.78
C TYR A 80 -8.15 -4.14 -3.09
N ILE A 81 -8.04 -3.79 -4.38
CA ILE A 81 -7.73 -2.42 -4.80
C ILE A 81 -8.78 -1.47 -4.22
N LEU A 82 -10.06 -1.74 -4.44
CA LEU A 82 -11.13 -0.84 -4.01
C LEU A 82 -11.17 -0.65 -2.49
N LEU A 83 -10.85 -1.67 -1.71
CA LEU A 83 -10.82 -1.59 -0.24
C LEU A 83 -9.47 -1.13 0.34
N ASN A 84 -8.47 -0.94 -0.52
CA ASN A 84 -7.06 -0.72 -0.16
C ASN A 84 -6.60 -1.70 0.93
N LEU A 85 -6.68 -2.99 0.62
CA LEU A 85 -6.24 -4.07 1.48
C LEU A 85 -5.41 -5.05 0.66
N THR A 86 -4.33 -5.56 1.24
CA THR A 86 -3.69 -6.75 0.70
C THR A 86 -4.45 -8.02 1.10
N THR A 87 -4.16 -9.14 0.44
CA THR A 87 -4.68 -10.46 0.83
C THR A 87 -4.37 -10.77 2.30
N VAL A 88 -3.16 -10.45 2.77
CA VAL A 88 -2.76 -10.66 4.18
C VAL A 88 -3.57 -9.77 5.12
N ASP A 89 -3.79 -8.52 4.75
CA ASP A 89 -4.58 -7.58 5.56
C ASP A 89 -6.04 -8.01 5.61
N TYR A 90 -6.62 -8.42 4.49
CA TYR A 90 -8.00 -8.88 4.44
C TYR A 90 -8.24 -10.09 5.36
N LEU A 91 -7.33 -11.07 5.37
CA LEU A 91 -7.41 -12.25 6.25
C LEU A 91 -7.37 -11.88 7.74
N LYS A 92 -6.69 -10.79 8.08
CA LYS A 92 -6.51 -10.32 9.46
C LYS A 92 -7.50 -9.22 9.86
N SER A 93 -8.14 -8.60 8.88
CA SER A 93 -8.85 -7.32 9.00
C SER A 93 -9.80 -7.24 10.18
N LYS A 94 -10.63 -8.27 10.39
CA LYS A 94 -11.67 -8.26 11.43
C LYS A 94 -11.16 -8.32 12.87
N ASN A 95 -9.94 -8.81 13.09
CA ASN A 95 -9.42 -9.12 14.43
C ASN A 95 -8.11 -8.39 14.75
N VAL A 96 -7.68 -7.46 13.89
CA VAL A 96 -6.44 -6.72 14.11
C VAL A 96 -6.71 -5.29 14.54
N VAL A 97 -5.91 -4.87 15.51
CA VAL A 97 -5.76 -3.48 15.93
C VAL A 97 -4.40 -3.01 15.45
N HIS A 98 -4.41 -1.99 14.59
CA HIS A 98 -3.22 -1.29 14.14
C HIS A 98 -2.78 -0.26 15.18
N GLN A 99 -1.46 -0.15 15.40
CA GLN A 99 -0.84 0.92 16.18
C GLN A 99 -0.24 1.93 15.21
N LEU A 100 -0.65 3.19 15.31
CA LEU A 100 -0.23 4.27 14.43
C LEU A 100 0.58 5.27 15.23
N ALA A 101 1.72 5.70 14.66
CA ALA A 101 2.52 6.79 15.17
C ALA A 101 2.09 8.08 14.46
N ILE A 102 1.25 8.87 15.11
CA ILE A 102 0.75 10.14 14.56
C ILE A 102 1.65 11.26 15.03
N ARG A 103 2.15 12.07 14.10
CA ARG A 103 2.99 13.22 14.42
C ARG A 103 2.24 14.28 15.26
N VAL A 104 2.90 14.78 16.29
CA VAL A 104 2.41 15.84 17.21
C VAL A 104 3.53 16.86 17.49
N PRO A 105 3.18 18.11 17.90
CA PRO A 105 4.15 19.12 18.32
C PRO A 105 5.15 18.63 19.37
N ARG A 106 6.35 19.23 19.36
CA ARG A 106 7.37 18.96 20.38
C ARG A 106 6.86 19.37 21.76
N GLY A 107 7.17 18.56 22.76
CA GLY A 107 6.74 18.81 24.15
C GLY A 107 5.28 18.46 24.44
N THR A 108 4.56 17.83 23.50
CA THR A 108 3.21 17.29 23.75
C THR A 108 3.26 16.33 24.95
N PRO A 109 2.48 16.59 26.03
CA PRO A 109 2.48 15.72 27.19
C PRO A 109 1.83 14.38 26.86
N ARG A 110 2.13 13.36 27.68
CA ARG A 110 1.46 12.06 27.58
C ARG A 110 -0.02 12.24 27.88
N GLY A 111 -0.87 11.79 26.96
CA GLY A 111 -2.30 11.76 27.16
C GLY A 111 -2.72 10.59 28.04
N GLN A 112 -3.98 10.60 28.48
CA GLN A 112 -4.54 9.51 29.28
C GLN A 112 -4.65 8.19 28.48
N ASN A 113 -4.81 8.30 27.15
CA ASN A 113 -5.10 7.17 26.25
C ASN A 113 -4.05 6.95 25.15
N TYR A 114 -2.94 7.69 25.17
CA TYR A 114 -1.86 7.54 24.19
C TYR A 114 -0.50 7.87 24.82
N ASN A 115 0.52 7.15 24.36
CA ASN A 115 1.91 7.42 24.74
C ASN A 115 2.58 8.32 23.71
N VAL A 116 3.60 9.07 24.13
CA VAL A 116 4.38 9.95 23.25
C VAL A 116 5.82 9.47 23.19
N ILE A 117 6.38 9.41 21.99
CA ILE A 117 7.77 9.06 21.72
C ILE A 117 8.41 10.15 20.87
N THR A 118 9.64 10.53 21.21
CA THR A 118 10.41 11.52 20.46
C THR A 118 11.65 10.85 19.89
N TYR A 119 11.86 11.02 18.60
CA TYR A 119 13.06 10.59 17.87
C TYR A 119 13.94 11.80 17.56
N PRO A 120 15.28 11.65 17.51
CA PRO A 120 16.03 10.42 17.77
C PRO A 120 15.95 9.98 19.25
N LEU A 121 16.02 8.65 19.49
CA LEU A 121 15.96 8.11 20.85
C LEU A 121 17.24 8.48 21.62
N PRO A 122 17.15 8.77 22.93
CA PRO A 122 18.33 9.05 23.74
C PRO A 122 19.29 7.86 23.74
N ILE A 123 20.56 8.09 23.44
CA ILE A 123 21.61 7.07 23.55
C ILE A 123 21.95 6.93 25.03
N SER A 124 21.71 5.74 25.60
CA SER A 124 22.18 5.41 26.94
C SER A 124 23.62 4.93 26.86
N THR A 125 24.59 5.77 27.23
CA THR A 125 25.99 5.34 27.36
C THR A 125 26.19 4.74 28.76
N THR A 126 26.24 3.41 28.84
CA THR A 126 26.61 2.72 30.07
C THR A 126 28.11 2.92 30.30
N SER A 127 28.48 3.84 31.19
CA SER A 127 29.88 3.98 31.62
C SER A 127 30.28 2.71 32.41
N PRO A 128 31.48 2.14 32.21
CA PRO A 128 31.94 0.95 32.94
C PRO A 128 32.26 1.21 34.43
N ASP A 129 32.11 2.46 34.90
CA ASP A 129 32.29 2.83 36.30
C ASP A 129 30.96 2.80 37.07
N PRO A 130 30.75 1.84 38.00
CA PRO A 130 29.51 1.73 38.77
C PRO A 130 29.25 2.91 39.72
N SER A 131 30.22 3.81 39.92
CA SER A 131 30.10 4.97 40.80
C SER A 131 29.65 6.27 40.11
N ARG A 132 29.55 6.26 38.77
CA ARG A 132 29.15 7.43 37.96
C ARG A 132 28.14 7.03 36.87
N GLN A 133 26.99 6.50 37.29
CA GLN A 133 25.80 6.42 36.42
C GLN A 133 25.18 7.81 36.22
N THR A 134 25.91 8.68 35.54
CA THR A 134 25.33 9.89 34.96
C THR A 134 24.97 9.54 33.53
N ALA A 135 23.68 9.47 33.22
CA ALA A 135 23.21 9.43 31.84
C ALA A 135 23.65 10.72 31.16
N THR A 136 24.83 10.71 30.54
CA THR A 136 25.31 11.82 29.73
C THR A 136 24.55 11.78 28.42
N TYR A 137 23.59 12.70 28.29
CA TYR A 137 22.91 12.97 27.03
C TYR A 137 23.95 13.55 26.08
N GLU A 138 24.40 12.79 25.08
CA GLU A 138 25.22 13.35 24.02
C GLU A 138 24.46 14.52 23.38
N VAL A 139 25.15 15.65 23.25
CA VAL A 139 24.62 16.88 22.69
C VAL A 139 24.25 16.60 21.24
N SER A 140 22.96 16.34 21.03
CA SER A 140 22.27 16.37 19.74
C SER A 140 22.86 17.49 18.89
N SER A 141 23.50 17.14 17.77
CA SER A 141 24.03 18.15 16.84
C SER A 141 22.92 19.12 16.44
N ALA A 142 23.24 20.35 16.03
CA ALA A 142 22.22 21.30 15.55
C ALA A 142 21.34 20.70 14.44
N ARG A 143 21.90 19.77 13.66
CA ARG A 143 21.19 18.96 12.66
C ARG A 143 20.18 17.99 13.30
N ASP A 144 20.55 17.29 14.37
CA ASP A 144 19.66 16.36 15.08
C ASP A 144 18.53 17.08 15.82
N GLN A 145 18.80 18.29 16.31
CA GLN A 145 17.77 19.15 16.91
C GLN A 145 16.73 19.59 15.86
N LEU A 146 17.15 19.83 14.62
CA LEU A 146 16.23 20.11 13.51
C LEU A 146 15.46 18.86 13.07
N ALA A 147 16.09 17.67 13.10
CA ALA A 147 15.46 16.39 12.75
C ALA A 147 14.58 15.78 13.86
N THR A 148 14.49 16.41 15.03
CA THR A 148 13.70 15.88 16.15
C THR A 148 12.20 15.84 15.79
N ARG A 149 11.55 14.70 15.98
CA ARG A 149 10.12 14.49 15.70
C ARG A 149 9.44 13.78 16.86
N THR A 150 8.25 14.25 17.23
CA THR A 150 7.46 13.68 18.33
C THR A 150 6.20 13.03 17.77
N PHE A 151 5.90 11.83 18.24
CA PHE A 151 4.78 11.02 17.76
C PHE A 151 3.93 10.54 18.93
N ALA A 152 2.62 10.66 18.79
CA ALA A 152 1.64 10.01 19.63
C ALA A 152 1.37 8.59 19.09
N ILE A 153 1.55 7.59 19.93
CA ILE A 153 1.25 6.19 19.62
C ILE A 153 -0.20 5.92 19.99
N VAL A 154 -1.05 5.81 18.97
CA VAL A 154 -2.48 5.55 19.11
C VAL A 154 -2.85 4.19 18.56
N ARG A 155 -3.98 3.66 19.03
CA ARG A 155 -4.53 2.39 18.58
C ARG A 155 -5.82 2.61 17.81
N THR A 156 -6.00 1.85 16.75
CA THR A 156 -7.29 1.74 16.04
C THR A 156 -8.27 0.87 16.81
N GLU A 157 -9.55 0.94 16.45
CA GLU A 157 -10.54 -0.06 16.85
C GLU A 157 -10.45 -1.30 15.96
N MET A 158 -11.01 -2.42 16.43
CA MET A 158 -11.02 -3.67 15.67
C MET A 158 -11.74 -3.49 14.33
N GLY A 159 -11.06 -3.85 13.23
CA GLY A 159 -11.64 -3.77 11.89
C GLY A 159 -11.46 -2.43 11.18
N GLU A 160 -10.90 -1.41 11.84
CA GLU A 160 -10.62 -0.15 11.15
C GLU A 160 -9.41 -0.28 10.20
N ASN A 161 -9.58 0.15 8.94
CA ASN A 161 -8.52 0.19 7.93
C ASN A 161 -7.89 1.59 7.84
N PRO A 162 -6.61 1.77 8.24
CA PRO A 162 -5.90 3.05 8.10
C PRO A 162 -5.62 3.45 6.65
N TRP A 163 -5.57 2.48 5.75
CA TRP A 163 -5.16 2.66 4.37
C TRP A 163 -6.32 3.02 3.44
N ASP A 164 -7.56 2.94 3.92
CA ASP A 164 -8.73 3.26 3.09
C ASP A 164 -8.83 4.78 2.84
N LEU A 165 -8.71 5.18 1.58
CA LEU A 165 -8.86 6.55 1.07
C LEU A 165 -10.24 6.78 0.42
N GLY A 166 -11.08 5.74 0.35
CA GLY A 166 -12.29 5.67 -0.45
C GLY A 166 -12.06 5.06 -1.83
N TYR A 167 -13.10 4.40 -2.38
CA TYR A 167 -13.01 3.55 -3.58
C TYR A 167 -12.23 4.16 -4.76
N TYR A 168 -12.50 5.41 -5.11
CA TYR A 168 -11.87 6.06 -6.25
C TYR A 168 -10.38 6.35 -6.01
N ARG A 169 -10.03 6.82 -4.81
CA ARG A 169 -8.64 7.13 -4.46
C ARG A 169 -7.82 5.85 -4.25
N ASN A 170 -8.44 4.82 -3.70
CA ASN A 170 -7.84 3.49 -3.60
C ASN A 170 -7.59 2.87 -4.97
N TRP A 171 -8.51 3.06 -5.92
CA TRP A 171 -8.30 2.64 -7.30
C TRP A 171 -7.11 3.37 -7.92
N LYS A 172 -7.09 4.71 -7.81
CA LYS A 172 -6.01 5.53 -8.35
C LYS A 172 -4.64 5.23 -7.73
N SER A 173 -4.58 4.96 -6.42
CA SER A 173 -3.32 4.68 -5.74
C SER A 173 -2.61 3.45 -6.30
N VAL A 174 -3.37 2.49 -6.85
CA VAL A 174 -2.81 1.31 -7.53
C VAL A 174 -2.73 1.50 -9.04
N MET A 175 -3.81 1.90 -9.68
CA MET A 175 -3.94 1.83 -11.14
C MET A 175 -3.35 3.04 -11.88
N GLY A 176 -3.23 4.19 -11.21
CA GLY A 176 -2.76 5.44 -11.83
C GLY A 176 -3.87 6.45 -12.07
N ASP A 177 -3.51 7.55 -12.72
CA ASP A 177 -4.36 8.73 -12.84
C ASP A 177 -5.24 8.74 -14.09
N ASN A 178 -4.89 7.95 -15.11
CA ASN A 178 -5.49 8.03 -16.43
C ASN A 178 -5.84 6.63 -16.99
N LEU A 179 -6.80 6.61 -17.93
CA LEU A 179 -7.34 5.37 -18.49
C LEU A 179 -6.29 4.53 -19.22
N ILE A 180 -5.29 5.18 -19.82
CA ILE A 180 -4.21 4.49 -20.54
C ILE A 180 -3.38 3.67 -19.55
N GLU A 181 -3.05 4.21 -18.38
CA GLU A 181 -2.33 3.48 -17.33
C GLU A 181 -3.18 2.37 -16.71
N TRP A 182 -4.51 2.53 -16.69
CA TRP A 182 -5.40 1.48 -16.20
C TRP A 182 -5.40 0.26 -17.12
N LEU A 183 -5.32 0.51 -18.43
CA LEU A 183 -5.36 -0.51 -19.46
C LEU A 183 -3.97 -1.10 -19.75
N LEU A 184 -2.94 -0.27 -19.85
CA LEU A 184 -1.61 -0.68 -20.33
C LEU A 184 -0.61 -0.91 -19.17
N PRO A 185 0.17 -2.01 -19.21
CA PRO A 185 1.17 -2.33 -18.19
C PRO A 185 2.49 -1.58 -18.46
N ILE A 186 2.48 -0.25 -18.37
CA ILE A 186 3.65 0.58 -18.71
C ILE A 186 4.28 1.23 -17.48
N HIS A 187 3.45 1.78 -16.59
CA HIS A 187 3.90 2.51 -15.41
C HIS A 187 3.60 1.76 -14.13
N GLU A 188 4.53 1.84 -13.18
CA GLU A 188 4.37 1.33 -11.82
C GLU A 188 3.19 2.02 -11.10
N SER A 189 2.71 1.38 -10.04
CA SER A 189 1.62 1.90 -9.21
C SER A 189 2.07 3.18 -8.48
N PRO A 190 1.24 4.24 -8.41
CA PRO A 190 1.58 5.44 -7.64
C PRO A 190 1.91 5.16 -6.16
N CYS A 191 1.24 4.19 -5.54
CA CYS A 191 1.53 3.81 -4.15
C CYS A 191 2.99 3.40 -3.95
N ALA A 192 3.61 2.74 -4.93
CA ALA A 192 5.00 2.29 -4.89
C ALA A 192 6.02 3.46 -4.86
N THR A 193 5.56 4.68 -5.06
CA THR A 193 6.39 5.89 -5.08
C THR A 193 6.35 6.57 -3.71
N HIS A 194 7.39 6.37 -2.91
CA HIS A 194 7.48 6.85 -1.52
C HIS A 194 8.16 8.22 -1.42
N GLU A 195 7.57 9.25 -2.03
CA GLU A 195 8.13 10.60 -2.06
C GLU A 195 7.65 11.52 -0.92
N SER A 196 6.63 11.11 -0.15
CA SER A 196 6.10 11.92 0.96
C SER A 196 6.98 11.82 2.21
N ASN A 197 7.26 12.97 2.83
CA ASN A 197 7.94 13.05 4.12
C ASN A 197 6.99 12.92 5.33
N GLU A 198 5.67 12.96 5.11
CA GLU A 198 4.70 12.81 6.20
C GLU A 198 4.53 11.34 6.58
N SER A 199 4.41 10.48 5.56
CA SER A 199 4.21 9.05 5.72
C SER A 199 4.55 8.30 4.44
N PHE A 200 4.89 7.02 4.60
CA PHE A 200 5.22 6.13 3.48
C PHE A 200 4.02 5.86 2.57
N TYR A 201 2.81 5.87 3.14
CA TYR A 201 1.52 5.74 2.45
C TYR A 201 0.64 6.94 2.74
N GLU A 202 -0.21 7.31 1.79
CA GLU A 202 -1.20 8.37 1.99
C GLU A 202 -2.16 8.01 3.14
N MET A 203 -2.43 8.99 4.01
CA MET A 203 -3.26 8.80 5.18
C MET A 203 -4.73 9.09 4.87
N GLY A 204 -5.60 8.11 5.13
CA GLY A 204 -7.03 8.21 4.86
C GLY A 204 -7.85 8.97 5.91
N PRO A 205 -9.18 9.04 5.75
CA PRO A 205 -10.08 9.71 6.69
C PRO A 205 -10.01 9.15 8.12
N LEU A 206 -9.59 7.89 8.29
CA LEU A 206 -9.38 7.31 9.61
C LEU A 206 -8.31 8.08 10.41
N TYR A 207 -7.25 8.57 9.75
CA TYR A 207 -6.21 9.34 10.40
C TYR A 207 -6.77 10.58 11.11
N GLN A 208 -7.63 11.33 10.42
CA GLN A 208 -8.30 12.51 11.01
C GLN A 208 -9.24 12.12 12.15
N ARG A 209 -9.99 11.02 12.00
CA ARG A 209 -10.86 10.49 13.06
C ARG A 209 -10.07 10.08 14.31
N LEU A 210 -8.88 9.49 14.15
CA LEU A 210 -8.02 9.14 15.27
C LEU A 210 -7.45 10.38 15.96
N ARG A 211 -7.02 11.39 15.19
CA ARG A 211 -6.60 12.68 15.77
C ARG A 211 -7.71 13.29 16.63
N ALA A 212 -8.94 13.30 16.12
CA ALA A 212 -10.11 13.78 16.87
C ALA A 212 -10.42 12.90 18.10
N ARG A 213 -10.44 11.56 17.94
CA ARG A 213 -10.73 10.58 19.00
C ARG A 213 -9.77 10.69 20.19
N PHE A 214 -8.49 10.95 19.91
CA PHE A 214 -7.44 11.07 20.94
C PHE A 214 -7.11 12.53 21.31
N GLY A 215 -7.82 13.52 20.74
CA GLY A 215 -7.60 14.94 21.03
C GLY A 215 -6.19 15.41 20.72
N LEU A 216 -5.59 14.92 19.62
CA LEU A 216 -4.20 15.20 19.29
C LEU A 216 -4.01 16.64 18.79
N PRO A 217 -3.03 17.39 19.31
CA PRO A 217 -2.75 18.74 18.86
C PRO A 217 -2.19 18.76 17.43
N ASP A 218 -2.58 19.76 16.66
CA ASP A 218 -2.06 20.01 15.31
C ASP A 218 -0.65 20.55 15.35
N VAL A 219 0.16 20.09 14.39
CA VAL A 219 1.52 20.59 14.20
C VAL A 219 1.42 22.05 13.79
N SER A 220 2.20 22.92 14.45
CA SER A 220 2.09 24.35 14.21
C SER A 220 2.57 24.71 12.79
N SER A 221 1.95 25.72 12.18
CA SER A 221 2.34 26.20 10.85
C SER A 221 3.80 26.63 10.76
N GLU A 222 4.40 27.03 11.88
CA GLU A 222 5.83 27.41 11.94
C GLU A 222 6.75 26.18 11.89
N GLU A 223 6.37 25.07 12.53
CA GLU A 223 7.07 23.78 12.40
C GLU A 223 6.96 23.24 10.97
N GLU A 224 5.80 23.38 10.31
CA GLU A 224 5.61 23.00 8.90
C GLU A 224 6.43 23.88 7.92
N LYS A 225 6.47 25.20 8.13
CA LYS A 225 7.28 26.12 7.31
C LYS A 225 8.78 25.86 7.46
N ALA A 226 9.25 25.55 8.67
CA ALA A 226 10.64 25.20 8.92
C ALA A 226 11.05 23.94 8.12
N GLU A 227 10.13 23.00 7.96
CA GLU A 227 10.34 21.78 7.18
C GLU A 227 10.34 22.01 5.67
N MET A 228 9.40 22.80 5.14
CA MET A 228 9.44 23.16 3.72
C MET A 228 10.76 23.84 3.34
N LYS A 229 11.27 24.70 4.22
CA LYS A 229 12.56 25.37 4.04
C LYS A 229 13.75 24.39 4.09
N GLU A 230 13.67 23.36 4.93
CA GLU A 230 14.64 22.27 4.95
C GLU A 230 14.59 21.42 3.67
N MET A 231 13.39 21.09 3.19
CA MET A 231 13.17 20.34 1.95
C MET A 231 13.75 21.07 0.75
N GLU A 232 13.46 22.37 0.60
CA GLU A 232 14.05 23.21 -0.45
C GLU A 232 15.58 23.24 -0.37
N SER A 233 16.14 23.30 0.84
CA SER A 233 17.58 23.24 1.04
C SER A 233 18.15 21.90 0.57
N ARG A 234 17.53 20.77 0.94
CA ARG A 234 17.97 19.43 0.53
C ARG A 234 17.88 19.23 -0.98
N LEU A 235 16.81 19.69 -1.62
CA LEU A 235 16.65 19.66 -3.08
C LEU A 235 17.74 20.50 -3.77
N LYS A 236 18.02 21.70 -3.28
CA LYS A 236 19.07 22.58 -3.84
C LYS A 236 20.47 21.96 -3.71
N HIS A 237 20.78 21.31 -2.59
CA HIS A 237 22.08 20.67 -2.37
C HIS A 237 22.21 19.30 -3.06
N GLY A 238 21.11 18.57 -3.28
CA GLY A 238 21.10 17.30 -3.99
C GLY A 238 21.33 17.43 -5.51
N ILE A 239 21.00 18.59 -6.10
CA ILE A 239 21.20 18.88 -7.53
C ILE A 239 22.69 19.16 -7.86
N HIS A 240 23.51 19.57 -6.89
CA HIS A 240 24.96 19.81 -7.10
C HIS A 240 25.84 18.56 -6.85
N GLY A 241 25.24 17.39 -6.59
CA GLY A 241 25.94 16.17 -6.20
C GLY A 241 25.82 14.98 -7.16
N ARG A 242 25.34 15.19 -8.40
CA ARG A 242 25.38 14.19 -9.47
C ARG A 242 26.26 14.64 -10.62
#